data_AF-Q86HT3-F1
#
_entry.id   AF-Q86HT3-F1
#
_cell.length_a   1.000
_cell.length_b   1.000
_cell.length_c   1.000
_cell.angle_alpha   90.00
_cell.angle_beta   90.00
_cell.angle_gamma   90.00
#
_symmetry.space_group_name_H-M   'P 1'
#
loop_
_entity.id
_entity.type
_entity.pdbx_description
1 polymer ?
#
loop_
_entity_poly.entity_id
_entity_poly.type
_entity_poly.pdbx_seq_one_letter_code
_entity_poly.pdbx_strand_id
1 'polypeptide(L)' 'MSGGCGSMYKIEIVSPEFKGKSMINQHRKVNQILKSVIPSLHGLTLVTKSDE' A
#
# COMPACT_ATOMS: atom_id res chain seq x y z
N MET A 1 -18.82 12.29 -14.92
CA MET A 1 -18.92 10.90 -14.44
C MET A 1 -17.62 10.18 -14.75
N SER A 2 -16.75 9.98 -13.76
CA SER A 2 -15.57 9.10 -13.86
C SER A 2 -16.05 7.64 -13.80
N GLY A 3 -16.70 7.21 -14.89
CA GLY A 3 -17.14 5.84 -15.12
C GLY A 3 -15.99 5.00 -15.66
N GLY A 4 -15.16 4.48 -14.77
CA GLY A 4 -14.12 3.52 -15.11
C GLY A 4 -14.06 2.43 -14.05
N CYS A 5 -14.34 1.18 -14.45
CA CYS A 5 -13.93 0.02 -13.67
C CYS A 5 -12.39 -0.08 -13.79
N GLY A 6 -11.66 0.76 -13.07
CA GLY A 6 -10.21 0.79 -13.18
C GLY A 6 -9.57 -0.38 -12.46
N SER A 7 -8.42 -0.80 -12.98
CA SER A 7 -7.70 -1.98 -12.53
C SER A 7 -7.36 -1.91 -11.04
N MET A 8 -7.74 -2.96 -10.32
CA MET A 8 -7.36 -3.17 -8.92
C MET A 8 -5.99 -3.81 -8.85
N TYR A 9 -5.05 -3.16 -8.18
CA TYR A 9 -3.70 -3.69 -7.95
C TYR A 9 -3.58 -4.24 -6.54
N LYS A 10 -2.91 -5.39 -6.38
CA LYS A 10 -2.52 -5.91 -5.07
C LYS A 10 -1.01 -5.73 -4.92
N ILE A 11 -0.59 -5.03 -3.86
CA ILE A 11 0.82 -4.81 -3.54
C ILE A 11 1.11 -5.52 -2.21
N GLU A 12 2.07 -6.45 -2.24
CA GLU A 12 2.62 -7.10 -1.06
C GLU A 12 4.03 -6.59 -0.80
N ILE A 13 4.29 -6.11 0.41
CA ILE A 13 5.60 -5.58 0.81
C ILE A 13 6.06 -6.32 2.07
N VAL A 14 7.21 -6.97 1.97
CA VAL A 14 7.92 -7.57 3.11
C VAL A 14 9.11 -6.69 3.46
N SER A 15 9.25 -6.32 4.73
CA SER A 15 10.37 -5.48 5.17
C SER A 15 10.70 -5.67 6.65
N PRO A 16 12.00 -5.76 7.03
CA PRO A 16 12.40 -5.76 8.44
C PRO A 16 12.00 -4.48 9.17
N GLU A 17 11.81 -3.36 8.46
CA GLU A 17 11.40 -2.09 9.06
C GLU A 17 9.96 -2.09 9.62
N PHE A 18 9.21 -3.16 9.34
CA PHE A 18 7.88 -3.38 9.89
C PHE A 18 7.91 -4.15 11.21
N LYS A 19 9.07 -4.70 11.65
CA LYS A 19 9.22 -5.35 12.97
C LYS A 19 8.79 -4.38 14.08
N GLY A 20 7.91 -4.85 14.96
CA GLY A 20 7.35 -4.08 16.07
C GLY A 20 6.35 -2.98 15.69
N LYS A 21 6.02 -2.79 14.41
CA LYS A 21 5.04 -1.77 13.99
C LYS A 21 3.66 -2.39 13.78
N SER A 22 2.62 -1.67 14.21
CA SER A 22 1.24 -2.03 13.88
C SER A 22 0.99 -1.94 12.37
N MET A 23 0.06 -2.74 11.85
CA MET A 23 -0.34 -2.74 10.44
C MET A 23 -0.68 -1.33 9.93
N ILE A 24 -1.37 -0.50 10.73
CA ILE A 24 -1.67 0.90 10.39
C ILE A 24 -0.40 1.73 10.19
N ASN A 25 0.60 1.57 11.06
CA ASN A 25 1.87 2.30 10.94
C ASN A 25 2.67 1.84 9.72
N GLN A 26 2.65 0.55 9.40
CA GLN A 26 3.25 0.00 8.18
C GLN A 26 2.57 0.61 6.94
N HIS A 27 1.24 0.58 6.88
CA HIS A 27 0.45 1.15 5.78
C HIS A 27 0.67 2.66 5.64
N ARG A 28 0.71 3.42 6.74
CA ARG A 28 1.02 4.86 6.69
C ARG A 28 2.38 5.12 6.07
N LYS A 29 3.40 4.36 6.46
CA LYS A 29 4.75 4.49 5.90
C LYS A 29 4.76 4.21 4.40
N VAL A 30 4.14 3.11 3.97
CA VAL A 30 4.05 2.77 2.55
C VAL A 30 3.25 3.81 1.76
N ASN A 31 2.10 4.25 2.29
CA ASN A 31 1.27 5.26 1.63
C ASN A 31 1.97 6.61 1.51
N GLN A 32 2.86 6.97 2.45
CA GLN A 32 3.70 8.16 2.31
C GLN A 32 4.69 8.03 1.15
N ILE A 33 5.30 6.85 0.99
CA ILE A 33 6.23 6.56 -0.12
C ILE A 33 5.48 6.54 -1.46
N LEU A 34 4.31 5.91 -1.49
CA LEU A 34 3.49 5.78 -2.69
C LEU A 34 2.60 7.00 -2.96
N LYS A 35 2.72 8.09 -2.20
CA LYS A 35 1.81 9.24 -2.27
C LYS A 35 1.73 9.89 -3.65
N SER A 36 2.82 9.84 -4.42
CA SER A 36 2.87 10.34 -5.81
C SER A 36 2.24 9.37 -6.82
N VAL A 37 2.13 8.08 -6.49
CA VAL A 37 1.67 7.01 -7.40
C VAL A 37 0.21 6.65 -7.14
N ILE A 38 -0.24 6.65 -5.89
CA ILE A 38 -1.63 6.31 -5.52
C ILE A 38 -2.68 7.10 -6.33
N PRO A 39 -2.52 8.42 -6.62
CA PRO A 39 -3.52 9.17 -7.37
C PRO A 39 -3.75 8.69 -8.81
N SER A 40 -2.78 8.00 -9.43
CA SER A 40 -2.95 7.44 -10.78
C SER A 40 -3.56 6.02 -10.77
N LEU A 41 -3.66 5.40 -9.60
CA LEU A 41 -4.26 4.08 -9.42
C LEU A 41 -5.75 4.22 -9.10
N HIS A 42 -6.59 3.42 -9.77
CA HIS A 42 -8.03 3.40 -9.46
C HIS A 42 -8.31 2.75 -8.10
N GLY A 43 -7.67 1.61 -7.85
CA GLY A 43 -7.81 0.90 -6.58
C GLY A 43 -6.61 0.01 -6.31
N LEU A 44 -6.28 -0.09 -5.02
CA LEU A 44 -5.07 -0.71 -4.52
C LEU A 44 -5.39 -1.43 -3.21
N THR A 45 -5.01 -2.70 -3.11
CA THR A 45 -4.96 -3.45 -1.85
C THR A 45 -3.50 -3.57 -1.43
N LEU A 46 -3.16 -2.92 -0.32
CA LEU A 46 -1.83 -2.99 0.27
C LEU A 46 -1.80 -4.05 1.38
N VAL A 47 -0.82 -4.94 1.32
CA VAL A 47 -0.52 -5.91 2.37
C VAL A 47 0.94 -5.75 2.78
N THR A 48 1.18 -5.51 4.07
CA THR A 48 2.53 -5.36 4.62
C THR A 48 2.82 -6.47 5.63
N LYS A 49 4.05 -7.00 5.61
CA LYS A 49 4.53 -8.02 6.55
C LYS A 49 5.96 -7.72 7.00
N SER A 50 6.26 -7.88 8.28
CA SER A 50 7.67 -7.93 8.68
C SER A 50 8.35 -9.14 8.05
N ASP A 51 9.64 -9.02 7.73
CA ASP A 51 10.44 -10.23 7.53
C ASP A 51 10.44 -11.02 8.85
N GLU A 52 10.40 -12.35 8.80
CA GLU A 52 10.32 -13.19 10.01
C GLU A 52 11.56 -13.03 10.90
#